data_AF-A0A8X7RAQ1-F1
#
_entry.id   AF-A0A8X7RAQ1-F1
#
_cell.length_a   1.000
_cell.length_b   1.000
_cell.length_c   1.000
_cell.angle_alpha   90.00
_cell.angle_beta   90.00
_cell.angle_gamma   90.00
#
_symmetry.space_group_name_H-M   'P 1'
#
loop_
_entity.id
_entity.type
_entity.pdbx_description
1 polymer ?
#
loop_
_entity_poly.entity_id
_entity_poly.type
_entity_poly.pdbx_seq_one_letter_code
_entity_poly.pdbx_strand_id
1 'polypeptide(L)'
;MQSVTSQAVVIGISSRLDADQLLEKRVRSRFSHRKILFLPPSKEEVDSLLEHLLSLPTDSSFPSGYVSQFNEKIKNITSDTRFKDMLRTFLNANSTVNSLLKFIFRAVSSMNLESGLLSLETFKAALSSMQRQPKLEAVRADCSILELYLLVCMRRLEVKEQSLYNFISVMKEYKTIHDSFQTSDHYAQNVCLRAFEHLREREVICYAENRGQSQTGEYRPMKLLILASELHQGMRSHACCP
;
A
#
# COMPACT_ATOMS: atom_id res chain seq x y z
N MET A 1 -44.82 -8.91 -17.52
CA MET A 1 -44.94 -10.38 -17.66
C MET A 1 -43.66 -10.86 -18.31
N GLN A 2 -43.03 -11.94 -17.85
CA GLN A 2 -41.96 -12.59 -18.63
C GLN A 2 -42.64 -13.27 -19.81
N SER A 3 -42.37 -12.81 -21.03
CA SER A 3 -42.93 -13.39 -22.25
C SER A 3 -42.35 -14.78 -22.46
N VAL A 4 -43.22 -15.79 -22.46
CA VAL A 4 -42.87 -17.22 -22.60
C VAL A 4 -42.28 -17.55 -23.99
N THR A 5 -42.26 -16.59 -24.92
CA THR A 5 -41.90 -16.76 -26.33
C THR A 5 -40.41 -16.52 -26.63
N SER A 6 -39.58 -16.15 -25.66
CA SER A 6 -38.14 -15.92 -25.88
C SER A 6 -37.30 -16.51 -24.76
N GLN A 7 -36.40 -17.44 -25.12
CA GLN A 7 -35.41 -17.99 -24.22
C GLN A 7 -34.26 -16.99 -24.11
N ALA A 8 -34.10 -16.37 -22.94
CA ALA A 8 -32.98 -15.47 -22.65
C ALA A 8 -32.40 -15.82 -21.27
N VAL A 9 -31.07 -15.77 -21.15
CA VAL A 9 -30.35 -15.94 -19.90
C VAL A 9 -29.71 -14.60 -19.53
N VAL A 10 -29.95 -14.14 -18.31
CA VAL A 10 -29.35 -12.92 -17.78
C VAL A 10 -28.35 -13.30 -16.70
N ILE A 11 -27.07 -13.00 -16.92
CA ILE A 11 -26.00 -13.23 -15.96
C ILE A 11 -25.55 -11.87 -15.42
N GLY A 12 -25.75 -11.64 -14.12
CA GLY A 12 -25.26 -10.46 -13.43
C GLY A 12 -24.00 -10.81 -12.62
N ILE A 13 -22.94 -10.01 -12.77
CA ILE A 13 -21.71 -10.14 -12.00
C ILE A 13 -21.61 -8.92 -11.08
N SER A 14 -21.41 -9.15 -9.79
CA SER A 14 -21.27 -8.09 -8.79
C SER A 14 -20.29 -8.53 -7.69
N SER A 15 -19.54 -7.57 -7.15
CA SER A 15 -18.69 -7.77 -5.96
C SER A 15 -19.46 -7.59 -4.65
N ARG A 16 -20.71 -7.10 -4.72
CA ARG A 16 -21.56 -6.85 -3.56
C ARG A 16 -22.43 -8.05 -3.22
N LEU A 17 -22.43 -8.44 -1.95
CA LEU A 17 -23.28 -9.52 -1.43
C LEU A 17 -24.76 -9.12 -1.33
N ASP A 18 -25.04 -7.82 -1.18
CA ASP A 18 -26.36 -7.22 -1.01
C ASP A 18 -26.98 -6.70 -2.32
N ALA A 19 -26.38 -7.06 -3.47
CA ALA A 19 -26.80 -6.53 -4.77
C ALA A 19 -28.29 -6.80 -5.10
N ASP A 20 -28.87 -7.86 -4.56
CA ASP A 20 -30.29 -8.19 -4.74
C ASP A 20 -31.23 -7.29 -3.93
N GLN A 21 -30.75 -6.69 -2.84
CA GLN A 21 -31.53 -5.76 -2.01
C GLN A 21 -31.68 -4.39 -2.67
N LEU A 22 -30.71 -4.01 -3.51
CA LEU A 22 -30.71 -2.77 -4.28
C LEU A 22 -31.71 -2.80 -5.46
N LEU A 23 -32.21 -3.99 -5.81
CA LEU A 23 -33.16 -4.14 -6.90
C LEU A 23 -34.52 -3.57 -6.48
N GLU A 24 -35.12 -2.76 -7.36
CA GLU A 24 -36.49 -2.28 -7.20
C GLU A 24 -37.45 -3.48 -7.03
N LYS A 25 -38.48 -3.32 -6.19
CA LYS A 25 -39.42 -4.37 -5.79
C LYS A 25 -39.95 -5.23 -6.96
N ARG A 26 -40.24 -4.60 -8.11
CA ARG A 26 -40.76 -5.26 -9.32
C ARG A 26 -39.72 -6.09 -10.07
N VAL A 27 -38.44 -5.73 -9.97
CA VAL A 27 -37.30 -6.45 -10.57
C VAL A 27 -36.89 -7.58 -9.65
N ARG A 28 -36.78 -7.31 -8.34
CA ARG A 28 -36.47 -8.31 -7.32
C ARG A 28 -37.47 -9.46 -7.34
N SER A 29 -38.76 -9.16 -7.48
CA SER A 29 -39.82 -10.18 -7.60
C SER A 29 -39.69 -11.09 -8.83
N ARG A 30 -38.99 -10.66 -9.89
CA ARG A 30 -38.81 -11.44 -11.13
C ARG A 30 -37.42 -12.08 -11.22
N PHE A 31 -36.56 -11.82 -10.24
CA PHE A 31 -35.23 -12.41 -10.17
C PHE A 31 -35.33 -13.86 -9.69
N SER A 32 -34.59 -14.77 -10.32
CA SER A 32 -34.63 -16.20 -9.99
C SER A 32 -34.00 -16.54 -8.62
N HIS A 33 -33.47 -15.56 -7.89
CA HIS A 33 -32.76 -15.71 -6.62
C HIS A 33 -31.61 -16.75 -6.61
N ARG A 34 -31.17 -17.20 -7.78
CA ARG A 34 -30.01 -18.09 -7.95
C ARG A 34 -28.75 -17.24 -7.86
N LYS A 35 -27.99 -17.43 -6.78
CA LYS A 35 -26.71 -16.75 -6.54
C LYS A 35 -25.60 -17.79 -6.51
N ILE A 36 -24.55 -17.55 -7.29
CA ILE A 36 -23.30 -18.31 -7.23
C ILE A 36 -22.30 -17.40 -6.51
N LEU A 37 -21.81 -17.85 -5.36
CA LEU A 37 -20.83 -17.10 -4.57
C LEU A 37 -19.43 -17.66 -4.85
N PHE A 38 -18.51 -16.79 -5.25
CA PHE A 38 -17.10 -17.11 -5.37
C PHE A 38 -16.41 -16.73 -4.06
N LEU A 39 -15.96 -17.74 -3.32
CA LEU A 39 -15.18 -17.58 -2.11
C LEU A 39 -13.68 -17.44 -2.46
N PRO A 40 -12.88 -16.78 -1.61
CA PRO A 40 -11.43 -16.79 -1.78
C PRO A 40 -10.91 -18.23 -1.72
N PRO A 41 -9.83 -18.54 -2.47
CA PRO A 41 -9.31 -19.90 -2.57
C PRO A 41 -8.77 -20.40 -1.22
N SER A 42 -8.84 -21.71 -1.01
CA SER A 42 -8.18 -22.37 0.11
C SER A 42 -6.65 -22.33 -0.04
N LYS A 43 -5.92 -22.68 1.02
CA LYS A 43 -4.45 -22.68 0.99
C LYS A 43 -3.93 -23.71 -0.01
N GLU A 44 -4.56 -24.87 -0.05
CA GLU A 44 -4.24 -25.98 -0.93
C GLU A 44 -4.49 -25.60 -2.40
N GLU A 45 -5.58 -24.87 -2.67
CA GLU A 45 -5.88 -24.33 -3.99
C GLU A 45 -4.86 -23.27 -4.41
N VAL A 46 -4.38 -22.43 -3.49
CA VAL A 46 -3.32 -21.45 -3.76
C VAL A 46 -1.99 -22.11 -4.04
N ASP A 47 -1.60 -23.12 -3.27
CA ASP A 47 -0.37 -23.88 -3.49
C ASP A 47 -0.41 -24.58 -4.86
N SER A 48 -1.53 -25.23 -5.19
CA SER A 48 -1.74 -25.86 -6.51
C SER A 48 -1.70 -24.83 -7.65
N LEU A 49 -2.35 -23.68 -7.47
CA LEU A 49 -2.34 -22.59 -8.45
C LEU A 49 -0.93 -22.02 -8.64
N LEU A 50 -0.17 -21.86 -7.56
CA LEU A 50 1.20 -21.37 -7.60
C LEU A 50 2.12 -22.33 -8.36
N GLU A 51 2.02 -23.64 -8.08
CA GLU A 51 2.76 -24.66 -8.82
C GLU A 51 2.40 -24.63 -10.31
N HIS A 52 1.11 -24.55 -10.64
CA HIS A 52 0.66 -24.49 -12.02
C HIS A 52 1.17 -23.23 -12.74
N LEU A 53 1.08 -22.05 -12.12
CA LEU A 53 1.48 -20.77 -12.70
C LEU A 53 2.99 -20.63 -12.89
N LEU A 54 3.78 -21.19 -11.98
CA LEU A 54 5.24 -21.13 -12.06
C LEU A 54 5.82 -22.28 -12.90
N SER A 55 5.13 -23.41 -13.05
CA SER A 55 5.62 -24.51 -13.86
C SER A 55 5.60 -24.18 -15.35
N LEU A 56 6.66 -24.57 -16.05
CA LEU A 56 6.70 -24.51 -17.52
C LEU A 56 6.01 -25.75 -18.10
N PRO A 57 5.14 -25.59 -19.12
CA PRO A 57 4.47 -26.71 -19.76
C PRO A 57 5.48 -27.58 -20.51
N THR A 58 5.36 -28.90 -20.37
CA THR A 58 6.25 -29.88 -21.01
C THR A 58 6.08 -29.97 -22.52
N ASP A 59 4.93 -29.55 -23.05
CA ASP A 59 4.58 -29.59 -24.48
C ASP A 59 5.02 -28.34 -25.24
N SER A 60 5.88 -27.52 -24.63
CA SER A 60 6.36 -26.27 -25.19
C SER A 60 7.53 -26.47 -26.13
N SER A 61 7.77 -25.48 -27.00
CA SER A 61 8.95 -25.38 -27.87
C SER A 61 10.27 -25.14 -27.10
N PHE A 62 10.27 -25.28 -25.78
CA PHE A 62 11.44 -25.03 -24.95
C PHE A 62 12.36 -26.27 -24.88
N PRO A 63 13.68 -26.09 -24.67
CA PRO A 63 14.59 -27.20 -24.44
C PRO A 63 14.17 -28.04 -23.23
N SER A 64 13.95 -29.35 -23.43
CA SER A 64 13.45 -30.26 -22.39
C SER A 64 14.34 -30.32 -21.13
N GLY A 65 15.66 -30.19 -21.30
CA GLY A 65 16.61 -30.11 -20.18
C GLY A 65 16.41 -28.87 -19.31
N TYR A 66 16.11 -27.72 -19.93
CA TYR A 66 15.85 -26.46 -19.21
C TYR A 66 14.51 -26.51 -18.47
N VAL A 67 13.46 -27.01 -19.12
CA VAL A 67 12.12 -27.16 -18.52
C VAL A 67 12.20 -28.03 -17.26
N SER A 68 12.94 -29.13 -17.32
CA SER A 68 13.12 -30.04 -16.19
C SER A 68 13.87 -29.37 -15.03
N GLN A 69 14.98 -28.70 -15.33
CA GLN A 69 15.78 -27.98 -14.33
C GLN A 69 15.00 -26.83 -13.68
N PHE A 70 14.23 -26.07 -14.47
CA PHE A 70 13.42 -24.97 -13.99
C PHE A 70 12.32 -25.48 -13.05
N ASN A 71 11.55 -26.48 -13.50
CA ASN A 71 10.44 -27.05 -12.72
C ASN A 71 10.93 -27.72 -11.43
N GLU A 72 12.10 -28.38 -11.44
CA GLU A 72 12.72 -28.92 -10.23
C GLU A 72 13.09 -27.81 -9.24
N LYS A 73 13.67 -26.70 -9.74
CA LYS A 73 14.02 -25.56 -8.89
C LYS A 73 12.79 -24.88 -8.30
N ILE A 74 11.71 -24.72 -9.06
CA ILE A 74 10.45 -24.19 -8.54
C ILE A 74 9.89 -25.09 -7.45
N LYS A 75 9.85 -26.41 -7.66
CA LYS A 75 9.41 -27.36 -6.63
C LYS A 75 10.23 -27.25 -5.35
N ASN A 76 11.54 -27.09 -5.47
CA ASN A 76 12.42 -26.89 -4.32
C ASN A 76 12.11 -25.59 -3.57
N ILE A 77 11.81 -24.49 -4.29
CA ILE A 77 11.43 -23.21 -3.69
C ILE A 77 10.06 -23.29 -3.01
N THR A 78 9.05 -23.85 -3.69
CA THR A 78 7.69 -24.00 -3.14
C THR A 78 7.66 -24.92 -1.92
N SER A 79 8.58 -25.89 -1.85
CA SER A 79 8.73 -26.78 -0.69
C SER A 79 9.44 -26.15 0.51
N ASP A 80 10.21 -25.07 0.31
CA ASP A 80 10.95 -24.38 1.37
C ASP A 80 10.00 -23.77 2.41
N THR A 81 10.22 -24.06 3.69
CA THR A 81 9.43 -23.54 4.80
C THR A 81 9.46 -22.02 4.87
N ARG A 82 10.61 -21.40 4.56
CA ARG A 82 10.78 -19.94 4.56
C ARG A 82 9.90 -19.27 3.50
N PHE A 83 9.79 -19.90 2.33
CA PHE A 83 8.93 -19.42 1.26
C PHE A 83 7.44 -19.57 1.65
N LYS A 84 7.06 -20.72 2.23
CA LYS A 84 5.69 -20.93 2.72
C LYS A 84 5.28 -19.92 3.79
N ASP A 85 6.16 -19.61 4.74
CA ASP A 85 5.86 -18.63 5.80
C ASP A 85 5.78 -17.19 5.27
N MET A 86 6.62 -16.86 4.29
CA MET A 86 6.52 -15.59 3.56
C MET A 86 5.18 -15.47 2.81
N LEU A 87 4.81 -16.52 2.07
CA LEU A 87 3.56 -16.58 1.31
C LEU A 87 2.35 -16.51 2.25
N ARG A 88 2.38 -17.19 3.40
CA ARG A 88 1.33 -17.12 4.43
C ARG A 88 1.14 -15.71 4.94
N THR A 89 2.24 -15.03 5.28
CA THR A 89 2.19 -13.63 5.74
C THR A 89 1.57 -12.73 4.67
N PHE A 90 1.95 -12.94 3.41
CA PHE A 90 1.40 -12.19 2.28
C PHE A 90 -0.10 -12.45 2.07
N LEU A 91 -0.54 -13.71 2.08
CA LEU A 91 -1.93 -14.11 1.86
C LEU A 91 -2.86 -13.71 3.02
N ASN A 92 -2.34 -13.70 4.26
CA ASN A 92 -3.08 -13.20 5.42
C ASN A 92 -3.41 -11.70 5.26
N ALA A 93 -2.54 -10.93 4.61
CA ALA A 93 -2.81 -9.53 4.28
C ALA A 93 -3.62 -9.38 2.97
N ASN A 94 -3.48 -10.31 2.03
CA ASN A 94 -4.07 -10.25 0.69
C ASN A 94 -4.65 -11.61 0.27
N SER A 95 -5.95 -11.82 0.48
CA SER A 95 -6.59 -13.12 0.17
C SER A 95 -7.03 -13.28 -1.29
N THR A 96 -6.67 -12.36 -2.19
CA THR A 96 -7.13 -12.40 -3.59
C THR A 96 -6.11 -13.05 -4.53
N VAL A 97 -6.61 -13.82 -5.50
CA VAL A 97 -5.79 -14.42 -6.58
C VAL A 97 -5.06 -13.35 -7.40
N ASN A 98 -5.68 -12.17 -7.60
CA ASN A 98 -5.03 -11.07 -8.33
C ASN A 98 -3.79 -10.55 -7.59
N SER A 99 -3.82 -10.48 -6.26
CA SER A 99 -2.64 -10.12 -5.47
C SER A 99 -1.52 -11.15 -5.61
N LEU A 100 -1.86 -12.44 -5.62
CA LEU A 100 -0.92 -13.53 -5.88
C LEU A 100 -0.30 -13.42 -7.28
N LEU A 101 -1.11 -13.18 -8.31
CA LEU A 101 -0.65 -13.00 -9.69
C LEU A 101 0.31 -11.81 -9.82
N LYS A 102 -0.02 -10.68 -9.19
CA LYS A 102 0.87 -9.50 -9.16
C LYS A 102 2.20 -9.81 -8.45
N PHE A 103 2.15 -10.58 -7.38
CA PHE A 103 3.35 -11.02 -6.66
C PHE A 103 4.24 -11.92 -7.52
N ILE A 104 3.67 -12.94 -8.15
CA ILE A 104 4.38 -13.83 -9.07
C ILE A 104 4.96 -13.03 -10.24
N PHE A 105 4.15 -12.17 -10.86
CA PHE A 105 4.58 -11.32 -11.98
C PHE A 105 5.77 -10.43 -11.59
N ARG A 106 5.74 -9.85 -10.38
CA ARG A 106 6.84 -9.03 -9.88
C ARG A 106 8.11 -9.85 -9.63
N ALA A 107 7.98 -11.06 -9.10
CA ALA A 107 9.10 -11.97 -8.88
C ALA A 107 9.72 -12.48 -10.18
N VAL A 108 8.90 -12.74 -11.21
CA VAL A 108 9.38 -13.11 -12.54
C VAL A 108 10.06 -11.92 -13.23
N SER A 109 9.54 -10.71 -13.05
CA SER A 109 10.14 -9.49 -13.61
C SER A 109 11.50 -9.14 -12.99
N SER A 110 11.76 -9.57 -11.76
CA SER A 110 13.05 -9.38 -11.08
C SER A 110 14.02 -10.56 -11.26
N MET A 111 13.71 -11.49 -12.16
CA MET A 111 14.58 -12.63 -12.47
C MET A 111 15.91 -12.16 -13.06
N ASN A 112 17.01 -12.79 -12.64
CA ASN A 112 18.32 -12.53 -13.22
C ASN A 112 18.42 -13.18 -14.60
N LEU A 113 18.58 -12.35 -15.64
CA LEU A 113 18.71 -12.75 -17.04
C LEU A 113 19.91 -13.66 -17.32
N GLU A 114 21.00 -13.55 -16.54
CA GLU A 114 22.21 -14.36 -16.74
C GLU A 114 22.00 -15.82 -16.33
N SER A 115 21.22 -16.04 -15.27
CA SER A 115 20.95 -17.38 -14.75
C SER A 115 19.65 -17.98 -15.29
N GLY A 116 18.72 -17.15 -15.76
CA GLY A 116 17.39 -17.56 -16.24
C GLY A 116 16.51 -18.23 -15.17
N LEU A 117 16.92 -18.24 -13.90
CA LEU A 117 16.27 -19.03 -12.85
C LEU A 117 15.79 -18.14 -11.70
N LEU A 118 14.63 -18.46 -11.14
CA LEU A 118 14.14 -17.82 -9.92
C LEU A 118 14.93 -18.29 -8.69
N SER A 119 15.00 -17.43 -7.68
CA SER A 119 15.62 -17.72 -6.38
C SER A 119 14.73 -17.23 -5.25
N LEU A 120 14.97 -17.67 -4.02
CA LEU A 120 14.22 -17.16 -2.87
C LEU A 120 14.38 -15.64 -2.70
N GLU A 121 15.55 -15.10 -3.05
CA GLU A 121 15.84 -13.67 -2.96
C GLU A 121 15.03 -12.83 -3.96
N THR A 122 14.71 -13.36 -5.15
CA THR A 122 13.84 -12.65 -6.10
C THR A 122 12.43 -12.51 -5.55
N PHE A 123 11.92 -13.53 -4.84
CA PHE A 123 10.62 -13.47 -4.15
C PHE A 123 10.64 -12.52 -2.94
N LYS A 124 11.72 -12.51 -2.15
CA LYS A 124 11.88 -11.53 -1.05
C LYS A 124 11.88 -10.10 -1.59
N ALA A 125 12.67 -9.82 -2.62
CA ALA A 125 12.73 -8.52 -3.25
C ALA A 125 11.37 -8.11 -3.83
N ALA A 126 10.65 -9.05 -4.45
CA ALA A 126 9.29 -8.81 -4.94
C ALA A 126 8.34 -8.44 -3.78
N LEU A 127 8.35 -9.19 -2.68
CA LEU A 127 7.53 -8.92 -1.51
C LEU A 127 7.82 -7.53 -0.92
N SER A 128 9.10 -7.21 -0.68
CA SER A 128 9.52 -5.90 -0.18
C SER A 128 9.10 -4.76 -1.12
N SER A 129 9.12 -5.00 -2.43
CA SER A 129 8.67 -4.00 -3.41
C SER A 129 7.16 -3.79 -3.42
N MET A 130 6.37 -4.77 -3.00
CA MET A 130 4.91 -4.68 -2.91
C MET A 130 4.44 -4.09 -1.58
N GLN A 131 5.18 -4.33 -0.49
CA GLN A 131 4.90 -3.80 0.85
C GLN A 131 5.52 -2.42 1.06
N ARG A 132 5.37 -1.50 0.09
CA ARG A 132 5.84 -0.13 0.28
C ARG A 132 4.93 0.62 1.24
N GLN A 133 5.56 1.37 2.14
CA GLN A 133 4.88 2.27 3.07
C GLN A 133 5.12 3.71 2.60
N PRO A 134 4.25 4.28 1.74
CA PRO A 134 4.50 5.56 1.09
C PRO A 134 4.69 6.71 2.08
N LYS A 135 4.00 6.69 3.23
CA LYS A 135 4.18 7.68 4.30
C LYS A 135 5.57 7.61 4.94
N LEU A 136 6.06 6.39 5.19
CA LEU A 136 7.40 6.16 5.71
C LEU A 136 8.46 6.56 4.68
N GLU A 137 8.26 6.22 3.42
CA GLU A 137 9.17 6.58 2.32
C GLU A 137 9.27 8.09 2.14
N ALA A 138 8.14 8.81 2.22
CA ALA A 138 8.12 10.27 2.15
C ALA A 138 8.98 10.92 3.24
N VAL A 139 8.92 10.41 4.47
CA VAL A 139 9.77 10.91 5.58
C VAL A 139 11.23 10.51 5.40
N ARG A 140 11.49 9.29 4.92
CA ARG A 140 12.84 8.70 4.85
C ARG A 140 13.71 9.29 3.74
N ALA A 141 13.15 9.56 2.57
CA ALA A 141 13.93 9.89 1.38
C ALA A 141 13.61 11.28 0.81
N ASP A 142 12.39 11.77 1.00
CA ASP A 142 11.90 12.93 0.25
C ASP A 142 11.83 14.21 1.08
N CYS A 143 11.83 14.13 2.41
CA CYS A 143 11.76 15.30 3.29
C CYS A 143 13.13 15.97 3.46
N SER A 144 13.15 17.30 3.31
CA SER A 144 14.29 18.13 3.70
C SER A 144 14.43 18.20 5.23
N ILE A 145 15.60 18.61 5.71
CA ILE A 145 15.88 18.79 7.14
C ILE A 145 14.87 19.76 7.78
N LEU A 146 14.51 20.85 7.09
CA LEU A 146 13.50 21.80 7.57
C LEU A 146 12.12 21.13 7.72
N GLU A 147 11.71 20.34 6.74
CA GLU A 147 10.43 19.61 6.82
C GLU A 147 10.43 18.60 7.97
N LEU A 148 11.55 17.90 8.21
CA LEU A 148 11.70 17.04 9.38
C LEU A 148 11.56 17.81 10.70
N TYR A 149 12.18 19.01 10.81
CA TYR A 149 11.99 19.87 11.98
C TYR A 149 10.52 20.26 12.19
N LEU A 150 9.80 20.61 11.12
CA LEU A 150 8.38 20.94 11.20
C LEU A 150 7.54 19.73 11.64
N LEU A 151 7.84 18.53 11.15
CA LEU A 151 7.17 17.28 11.59
C LEU A 151 7.43 16.98 13.06
N VAL A 152 8.65 17.20 13.56
CA VAL A 152 8.99 17.07 14.98
C VAL A 152 8.24 18.09 15.83
N CYS A 153 8.09 19.33 15.35
CA CYS A 153 7.29 20.36 16.03
C CYS A 153 5.84 19.92 16.15
N MET A 154 5.22 19.46 15.05
CA MET A 154 3.86 18.93 15.05
C MET A 154 3.71 17.75 16.02
N ARG A 155 4.70 16.84 16.06
CA ARG A 155 4.66 15.71 16.97
C ARG A 155 4.76 16.13 18.44
N ARG A 156 5.58 17.14 18.76
CA ARG A 156 5.64 17.71 20.11
C ARG A 156 4.33 18.35 20.53
N LEU A 157 3.62 19.00 19.60
CA LEU A 157 2.27 19.52 19.86
C LEU A 157 1.27 18.39 20.15
N GLU A 158 1.33 17.27 19.43
CA GLU A 158 0.48 16.10 19.73
C GLU A 158 0.77 15.50 21.12
N VAL A 159 2.03 15.49 21.57
CA VAL A 159 2.41 15.07 22.93
C VAL A 159 1.83 16.01 23.99
N LYS A 160 1.64 17.30 23.65
CA LYS A 160 0.94 18.29 24.49
C LYS A 160 -0.59 18.23 24.35
N GLU A 161 -1.13 17.13 23.84
CA GLU A 161 -2.57 16.89 23.60
C GLU A 161 -3.22 17.86 22.59
N GLN A 162 -2.43 18.57 21.79
CA GLN A 162 -2.93 19.40 20.69
C GLN A 162 -2.99 18.57 19.39
N SER A 163 -4.17 18.05 19.08
CA SER A 163 -4.40 17.23 17.87
C SER A 163 -4.62 18.04 16.59
N LEU A 164 -4.89 19.34 16.73
CA LEU A 164 -5.06 20.29 15.63
C LEU A 164 -4.06 21.43 15.80
N TYR A 165 -3.33 21.74 14.74
CA TYR A 165 -2.34 22.80 14.74
C TYR A 165 -2.41 23.60 13.44
N ASN A 166 -2.13 24.90 13.54
CA ASN A 166 -1.99 25.78 12.39
C ASN A 166 -0.51 26.15 12.22
N PHE A 167 -0.16 26.83 11.12
CA PHE A 167 1.23 27.21 10.85
C PHE A 167 1.83 28.04 11.99
N ILE A 168 1.04 28.94 12.57
CA ILE A 168 1.50 29.79 13.68
C ILE A 168 1.86 28.97 14.93
N SER A 169 1.05 27.99 15.30
CA SER A 169 1.34 27.10 16.44
C SER A 169 2.60 26.27 16.20
N VAL A 170 2.79 25.75 14.98
CA VAL A 170 4.01 25.02 14.60
C VAL A 170 5.23 25.93 14.66
N MET A 171 5.13 27.16 14.17
CA MET A 171 6.23 28.13 14.22
C MET A 171 6.59 28.57 15.65
N LYS A 172 5.62 28.65 16.57
CA LYS A 172 5.90 28.90 17.99
C LYS A 172 6.72 27.78 18.60
N GLU A 173 6.36 26.52 18.33
CA GLU A 173 7.12 25.37 18.81
C GLU A 173 8.50 25.30 18.15
N TYR A 174 8.62 25.61 16.85
CA TYR A 174 9.89 25.70 16.13
C TYR A 174 10.85 26.70 16.80
N LYS A 175 10.36 27.90 17.16
CA LYS A 175 11.15 28.88 17.91
C LYS A 175 11.57 28.35 19.28
N THR A 176 10.64 27.72 20.02
CA THR A 176 10.96 27.12 21.33
C THR A 176 12.06 26.07 21.23
N ILE A 177 12.05 25.23 20.19
CA ILE A 177 13.12 24.23 19.94
C ILE A 177 14.43 24.93 19.62
N HIS A 178 14.42 25.91 18.73
CA HIS A 178 15.62 26.65 18.37
C HIS A 178 16.26 27.35 19.58
N ASP A 179 15.46 28.00 20.42
CA ASP A 179 15.94 28.69 21.63
C ASP A 179 16.49 27.70 22.67
N SER A 180 15.91 26.50 22.75
CA SER A 180 16.31 25.47 23.72
C SER A 180 17.58 24.71 23.32
N PHE A 181 17.76 24.43 22.03
CA PHE A 181 18.83 23.58 21.52
C PHE A 181 19.90 24.33 20.73
N GLN A 182 19.72 25.64 20.50
CA GLN A 182 20.64 26.50 19.74
C GLN A 182 21.12 25.86 18.43
N THR A 183 20.18 25.31 17.66
CA THR A 183 20.50 24.68 16.38
C THR A 183 21.11 25.71 15.43
N SER A 184 22.16 25.32 14.68
CA SER A 184 22.81 26.21 13.69
C SER A 184 21.85 26.70 12.61
N ASP A 185 20.82 25.91 12.32
CA ASP A 185 19.91 26.12 11.20
C ASP A 185 18.68 26.91 11.65
N HIS A 186 18.71 28.23 11.45
CA HIS A 186 17.55 29.11 11.64
C HIS A 186 16.95 29.52 10.29
N TYR A 187 15.78 29.00 9.97
CA TYR A 187 15.09 29.31 8.72
C TYR A 187 14.09 30.45 8.91
N ALA A 188 14.03 31.36 7.92
CA ALA A 188 13.07 32.46 7.91
C ALA A 188 11.62 31.93 7.77
N GLN A 189 10.65 32.65 8.35
CA GLN A 189 9.25 32.21 8.41
C GLN A 189 8.62 31.93 7.03
N ASN A 190 8.98 32.69 6.00
CA ASN A 190 8.52 32.46 4.63
C ASN A 190 9.05 31.14 4.04
N VAL A 191 10.26 30.72 4.41
CA VAL A 191 10.85 29.44 4.00
C VAL A 191 10.14 28.29 4.73
N CYS A 192 9.88 28.45 6.03
CA CYS A 192 9.10 27.49 6.81
C CYS A 192 7.67 27.36 6.28
N LEU A 193 7.04 28.45 5.83
CA LEU A 193 5.72 28.42 5.22
C LEU A 193 5.72 27.60 3.92
N ARG A 194 6.72 27.80 3.06
CA ARG A 194 6.86 26.99 1.83
C ARG A 194 7.06 25.51 2.12
N ALA A 195 7.90 25.17 3.11
CA ALA A 195 8.09 23.79 3.54
C ALA A 195 6.80 23.18 4.12
N PHE A 196 6.04 23.95 4.87
CA PHE A 196 4.74 23.55 5.41
C PHE A 196 3.70 23.33 4.31
N GLU A 197 3.65 24.18 3.28
CA GLU A 197 2.79 23.99 2.11
C GLU A 197 3.18 22.76 1.29
N HIS A 198 4.49 22.49 1.16
CA HIS A 198 4.99 21.32 0.44
C HIS A 198 4.67 20.01 1.18
N LEU A 199 4.75 19.96 2.51
CA LEU A 199 4.27 18.83 3.32
C LEU A 199 2.77 18.56 3.09
N ARG A 200 1.98 19.62 2.90
CA ARG A 200 0.55 19.50 2.57
C ARG A 200 0.33 18.97 1.15
N GLU A 201 1.07 19.49 0.16
CA GLU A 201 0.98 19.01 -1.23
C GLU A 201 1.32 17.53 -1.37
N ARG A 202 2.17 17.00 -0.49
CA ARG A 202 2.53 15.57 -0.42
C ARG A 202 1.59 14.73 0.45
N GLU A 203 0.51 15.32 0.96
CA GLU A 203 -0.46 14.66 1.83
C GLU A 203 0.17 14.05 3.11
N VAL A 204 1.27 14.64 3.59
CA VAL A 204 1.84 14.32 4.90
C VAL A 204 1.02 14.97 6.02
N ILE A 205 0.46 16.14 5.72
CA ILE A 205 -0.50 16.87 6.55
C ILE A 205 -1.75 17.21 5.74
N CYS A 206 -2.91 17.29 6.39
CA CYS A 206 -4.15 17.70 5.74
C CYS A 206 -4.90 18.75 6.55
N TYR A 207 -5.82 19.47 5.90
CA TYR A 207 -6.77 20.31 6.62
C TYR A 207 -7.70 19.44 7.47
N ALA A 208 -7.99 19.90 8.69
CA ALA A 208 -8.94 19.23 9.57
C ALA A 208 -10.38 19.37 9.07
N GLU A 209 -10.69 20.47 8.39
CA GLU A 209 -12.00 20.77 7.82
C GLU A 209 -11.89 21.25 6.37
N ASN A 210 -12.70 20.67 5.48
CA ASN A 210 -12.78 21.08 4.07
C ASN A 210 -13.60 22.37 3.86
N ARG A 211 -14.23 22.92 4.91
CA ARG A 211 -15.19 24.05 4.81
C ARG A 211 -14.57 25.44 4.93
N GLY A 212 -13.24 25.55 4.94
CA GLY A 212 -12.54 26.78 5.32
C GLY A 212 -12.04 27.70 4.21
N GLN A 213 -12.68 27.78 3.03
CA GLN A 213 -12.17 28.59 1.90
C GLN A 213 -11.91 30.08 2.24
N SER A 214 -12.50 30.62 3.31
CA SER A 214 -12.41 32.02 3.71
C SER A 214 -11.25 32.39 4.66
N GLN A 215 -10.58 31.42 5.30
CA GLN A 215 -9.42 31.71 6.16
C GLN A 215 -8.11 31.68 5.36
N THR A 216 -7.17 32.58 5.66
CA THR A 216 -5.81 32.54 5.08
C THR A 216 -5.11 31.22 5.49
N GLY A 217 -4.30 30.67 4.59
CA GLY A 217 -3.75 29.30 4.70
C GLY A 217 -2.99 29.02 6.01
N GLU A 218 -2.41 30.06 6.62
CA GLU A 218 -1.58 29.99 7.84
C GLU A 218 -2.37 29.71 9.12
N TYR A 219 -3.64 30.11 9.19
CA TYR A 219 -4.46 29.98 10.41
C TYR A 219 -5.35 28.76 10.39
N ARG A 220 -5.47 28.10 9.23
CA ARG A 220 -6.32 26.94 9.08
C ARG A 220 -5.80 25.77 9.91
N PRO A 221 -6.68 25.08 10.67
CA PRO A 221 -6.29 23.91 11.43
C PRO A 221 -5.91 22.75 10.49
N MET A 222 -4.77 22.14 10.77
CA MET A 222 -4.25 20.97 10.08
C MET A 222 -4.05 19.80 11.05
N LYS A 223 -3.92 18.61 10.47
CA LYS A 223 -3.70 17.34 11.16
C LYS A 223 -2.58 16.54 10.50
N LEU A 224 -1.82 15.79 11.31
CA LEU A 224 -0.78 14.88 10.85
C LEU A 224 -1.43 13.63 10.27
N LEU A 225 -1.00 13.22 9.08
CA LEU A 225 -1.42 11.94 8.50
C LEU A 225 -0.43 10.81 8.76
N ILE A 226 0.70 11.10 9.38
CA ILE A 226 1.77 10.15 9.70
C ILE A 226 1.66 9.71 11.16
N LEU A 227 1.82 8.40 11.41
CA LEU A 227 1.85 7.85 12.76
C LEU A 227 3.20 8.15 13.44
N ALA A 228 3.19 8.26 14.76
CA ALA A 228 4.42 8.50 15.53
C ALA A 228 5.50 7.42 15.31
N SER A 229 5.10 6.17 15.12
CA SER A 229 6.01 5.07 14.79
C SER A 229 6.64 5.21 13.41
N GLU A 230 5.86 5.61 12.41
CA GLU A 230 6.32 5.85 11.04
C GLU A 230 7.28 7.05 10.99
N LEU A 231 6.98 8.13 11.71
CA LEU A 231 7.86 9.29 11.81
C LEU A 231 9.21 8.90 12.43
N HIS A 232 9.18 8.18 13.56
CA HIS A 232 10.39 7.76 14.27
C HIS A 232 11.25 6.80 13.44
N GLN A 233 10.63 5.83 12.77
CA GLN A 233 11.33 4.90 11.89
C GLN A 233 11.89 5.60 10.64
N GLY A 234 11.14 6.55 10.08
CA GLY A 234 11.54 7.35 8.93
C GLY A 234 12.77 8.19 9.25
N MET A 235 12.75 8.91 10.38
CA MET A 235 13.89 9.71 10.85
C MET A 235 15.14 8.87 11.11
N ARG A 236 15.01 7.70 11.76
CA ARG A 236 16.14 6.78 11.99
C ARG A 236 16.80 6.27 10.72
N SER A 237 16.02 6.18 9.63
CA SER A 237 16.47 5.64 8.34
C SER A 237 16.86 6.75 7.35
N HIS A 238 16.75 8.01 7.75
CA HIS A 238 17.00 9.17 6.90
C HIS A 238 18.52 9.45 6.82
N ALA A 239 19.05 9.55 5.60
CA ALA A 239 20.49 9.60 5.35
C ALA A 239 21.19 10.81 5.98
N CYS A 240 20.49 11.94 6.11
CA CYS A 240 21.03 13.20 6.58
C CYS A 240 20.26 13.75 7.79
N CYS A 241 19.71 12.88 8.65
CA CYS A 241 19.10 13.36 9.90
C CYS A 241 20.22 13.87 10.84
N PRO A 242 20.21 15.15 11.24
CA PRO A 242 21.18 15.69 12.20
C PRO A 242 20.97 15.12 13.60
#